data_AF-A0A7D9K2V5-F1
#
_entry.id   AF-A0A7D9K2V5-F1
#
_cell.length_a   1.000
_cell.length_b   1.000
_cell.length_c   1.000
_cell.angle_alpha   90.00
_cell.angle_beta   90.00
_cell.angle_gamma   90.00
#
_symmetry.space_group_name_H-M   'P 1'
#
loop_
_entity.id
_entity.type
_entity.pdbx_description
1 polymer ?
#
loop_
_entity_poly.entity_id
_entity_poly.type
_entity_poly.pdbx_seq_one_letter_code
_entity_poly.pdbx_strand_id
1 'polypeptide(L)'
;MEKLDYTKLKQLNLGVLRTKNILDSGKRESIKQHLDALRETVWESNELKRAAEAAKIELGESVEKINDWNNETDAKIELADVEIDQLESWLAEKERSEHLVAQEKQFNVELKLHEKRMKMKAELEL
;
A
#
# COMPACT_ATOMS: atom_id res chain seq x y z
N MET A 1 3.52 26.41 -14.00
CA MET A 1 2.99 25.65 -12.85
C MET A 1 2.07 24.54 -13.32
N GLU A 2 1.08 24.85 -14.15
CA GLU A 2 0.09 23.91 -14.74
C GLU A 2 0.68 22.64 -15.38
N LYS A 3 1.79 22.75 -16.12
CA LYS A 3 2.45 21.59 -16.76
C LYS A 3 3.11 20.62 -15.75
N LEU A 4 3.53 21.11 -14.60
CA LEU A 4 4.19 20.31 -13.56
C LEU A 4 3.16 19.49 -12.78
N ASP A 5 2.03 20.12 -12.44
CA ASP A 5 0.85 19.49 -11.85
C ASP A 5 0.31 18.34 -12.73
N TYR A 6 0.09 18.61 -14.03
CA TYR A 6 -0.32 17.57 -14.99
C TYR A 6 0.66 16.38 -15.06
N THR A 7 1.97 16.64 -14.91
CA THR A 7 2.98 15.58 -14.97
C THR A 7 2.89 14.66 -13.76
N LYS A 8 2.70 15.20 -12.55
CA LYS A 8 2.55 14.38 -11.33
C LYS A 8 1.24 13.60 -11.32
N LEU A 9 0.12 14.19 -11.73
CA LEU A 9 -1.13 13.46 -11.89
C LEU A 9 -1.02 12.31 -12.92
N LYS A 10 -0.23 12.50 -13.98
CA LYS A 10 0.05 11.42 -14.93
C LYS A 10 0.94 10.33 -14.32
N GLN A 11 1.95 10.68 -13.53
CA GLN A 11 2.76 9.72 -12.79
C GLN A 11 1.91 8.92 -11.80
N LEU A 12 0.99 9.59 -11.10
CA LEU A 12 0.06 8.96 -10.16
C LEU A 12 -0.82 7.92 -10.85
N ASN A 13 -1.45 8.30 -11.97
CA ASN A 13 -2.25 7.38 -12.78
C ASN A 13 -1.45 6.18 -13.28
N LEU A 14 -0.20 6.39 -13.71
CA LEU A 14 0.68 5.28 -14.11
C LEU A 14 1.02 4.36 -12.93
N GLY A 15 1.17 4.93 -11.72
CA GLY A 15 1.34 4.17 -10.48
C GLY A 15 0.14 3.28 -10.19
N VAL A 16 -1.06 3.86 -10.18
CA VAL A 16 -2.35 3.16 -10.00
C VAL A 16 -2.49 2.00 -10.98
N LEU A 17 -2.27 2.24 -12.27
CA LEU A 17 -2.38 1.19 -13.31
C LEU A 17 -1.40 0.02 -13.11
N ARG A 18 -0.27 0.25 -12.43
CA ARG A 18 0.74 -0.78 -12.17
C ARG A 18 0.46 -1.56 -10.90
N THR A 19 -0.36 -1.06 -9.98
CA THR A 19 -0.60 -1.67 -8.67
C THR A 19 -1.01 -3.13 -8.77
N LYS A 20 -1.98 -3.44 -9.64
CA LYS A 20 -2.40 -4.83 -9.88
C LYS A 20 -1.25 -5.76 -10.26
N ASN A 21 -0.43 -5.36 -11.23
CA ASN A 21 0.71 -6.18 -11.67
C ASN A 21 1.76 -6.35 -10.57
N ILE A 22 1.95 -5.34 -9.71
CA ILE A 22 2.86 -5.41 -8.56
C ILE A 22 2.31 -6.36 -7.49
N LEU A 23 1.01 -6.30 -7.19
CA LEU A 23 0.34 -7.24 -6.29
C LEU A 23 0.42 -8.69 -6.80
N ASP A 24 0.15 -8.91 -8.09
CA ASP A 24 0.21 -10.22 -8.74
C ASP A 24 1.62 -10.83 -8.68
N SER A 25 2.67 -10.01 -8.54
CA SER A 25 4.03 -10.51 -8.36
C SER A 25 4.24 -11.25 -7.03
N GLY A 26 3.42 -10.95 -6.02
CA GLY A 26 3.52 -11.52 -4.66
C GLY A 26 4.82 -11.19 -3.92
N LYS A 27 5.67 -10.31 -4.46
CA LYS A 27 6.98 -9.97 -3.88
C LYS A 27 6.81 -8.85 -2.86
N ARG A 28 6.89 -9.22 -1.57
CA ARG A 28 6.72 -8.30 -0.44
C ARG A 28 7.53 -7.01 -0.58
N GLU A 29 8.80 -7.10 -0.98
CA GLU A 29 9.67 -5.93 -1.13
C GLU A 29 9.25 -5.01 -2.29
N SER A 30 8.90 -5.59 -3.44
CA SER A 30 8.41 -4.81 -4.59
C SER A 30 7.09 -4.10 -4.28
N ILE A 31 6.22 -4.75 -3.49
CA ILE A 31 4.95 -4.18 -3.03
C ILE A 31 5.20 -3.01 -2.06
N LYS A 32 6.14 -3.14 -1.12
CA LYS A 32 6.54 -2.04 -0.21
C LYS A 32 7.10 -0.84 -0.98
N GLN A 33 8.04 -1.07 -1.89
CA GLN A 33 8.65 0.00 -2.68
C GLN A 33 7.61 0.73 -3.53
N HIS A 34 6.67 0.01 -4.11
CA HIS A 34 5.58 0.61 -4.89
C HIS A 34 4.61 1.40 -4.01
N LEU A 35 4.28 0.88 -2.81
CA LEU A 35 3.48 1.60 -1.81
C LEU A 35 4.12 2.93 -1.41
N ASP A 36 5.42 2.92 -1.09
CA ASP A 36 6.15 4.12 -0.69
C ASP A 36 6.19 5.16 -1.83
N ALA A 37 6.43 4.70 -3.07
CA ALA A 37 6.43 5.57 -4.25
C ALA A 37 5.06 6.17 -4.54
N LEU A 38 3.98 5.41 -4.36
CA LEU A 38 2.61 5.92 -4.53
C LEU A 38 2.28 6.99 -3.49
N ARG A 39 2.59 6.75 -2.21
CA ARG A 39 2.39 7.72 -1.12
C ARG A 39 3.15 9.02 -1.36
N GLU A 40 4.41 8.92 -1.79
CA GLU A 40 5.21 10.10 -2.16
C GLU A 40 4.54 10.87 -3.32
N THR A 41 4.11 10.16 -4.36
CA THR A 41 3.47 10.78 -5.53
C THR A 41 2.13 11.44 -5.19
N VAL A 42 1.33 10.83 -4.30
CA VAL A 42 0.09 11.42 -3.77
C VAL A 42 0.40 12.71 -3.01
N TRP A 43 1.38 12.67 -2.11
CA TRP A 43 1.76 13.83 -1.32
C TRP A 43 2.24 15.00 -2.21
N GLU A 44 3.13 14.72 -3.16
CA GLU A 44 3.61 15.73 -4.11
C GLU A 44 2.47 16.30 -4.99
N SER A 45 1.53 15.44 -5.41
CA SER A 45 0.36 15.88 -6.20
C SER A 45 -0.52 16.83 -5.39
N ASN A 46 -0.74 16.54 -4.10
CA ASN A 46 -1.49 17.41 -3.20
C ASN A 46 -0.81 18.76 -2.92
N GLU A 47 0.53 18.79 -2.81
CA GLU A 47 1.29 20.03 -2.69
C GLU A 47 1.18 20.88 -3.98
N LEU A 48 1.37 20.25 -5.15
CA LEU A 48 1.24 20.94 -6.44
C LEU A 48 -0.18 21.44 -6.70
N LYS A 49 -1.20 20.67 -6.33
CA LYS A 49 -2.61 21.08 -6.42
C LYS A 49 -2.85 22.36 -5.64
N ARG A 50 -2.44 22.43 -4.37
CA ARG A 50 -2.59 23.63 -3.52
C ARG A 50 -1.86 24.84 -4.09
N ALA A 51 -0.66 24.64 -4.63
CA ALA A 51 0.09 25.71 -5.28
C ALA A 51 -0.60 26.22 -6.56
N ALA A 52 -1.15 25.30 -7.37
CA ALA A 52 -1.88 25.65 -8.58
C ALA A 52 -3.21 26.35 -8.28
N GLU A 53 -3.95 25.90 -7.26
CA GLU A 53 -5.16 26.55 -6.77
C GLU A 53 -4.88 28.00 -6.33
N ALA A 54 -3.85 28.21 -5.52
CA ALA A 54 -3.44 29.56 -5.11
C ALA A 54 -3.14 30.47 -6.32
N ALA A 55 -2.40 29.96 -7.31
CA ALA A 55 -2.11 30.72 -8.54
C ALA A 55 -3.38 31.04 -9.35
N LYS A 56 -4.36 30.13 -9.41
CA LYS A 56 -5.64 30.36 -10.10
C LYS A 56 -6.47 31.44 -9.40
N ILE A 57 -6.46 31.45 -8.07
CA ILE A 57 -7.10 32.49 -7.26
C ILE A 57 -6.44 33.85 -7.53
N GLU A 58 -5.11 33.92 -7.56
CA GLU A 58 -4.37 35.15 -7.86
C GLU A 58 -4.66 35.70 -9.27
N LEU A 59 -4.90 34.82 -10.24
CA LEU A 59 -5.28 35.17 -11.61
C LEU A 59 -6.76 35.58 -11.74
N GLY A 60 -7.54 35.50 -10.66
CA GLY A 60 -8.96 35.84 -10.67
C GLY A 60 -9.81 34.85 -11.47
N GLU A 61 -9.40 33.57 -11.56
CA GLU A 61 -10.27 32.53 -12.11
C GLU A 61 -11.57 32.44 -11.29
N SER A 62 -12.69 32.17 -11.98
CA SER A 62 -13.98 32.00 -11.32
C SER A 62 -13.96 30.80 -10.37
N VAL A 63 -14.57 30.95 -9.19
CA VAL A 63 -14.68 29.89 -8.17
C VAL A 63 -15.23 28.59 -8.74
N GLU A 64 -16.21 28.65 -9.64
CA GLU A 64 -16.79 27.47 -10.31
C GLU A 64 -15.74 26.66 -11.07
N LYS A 65 -14.92 27.31 -11.90
CA LYS A 65 -13.83 26.66 -12.65
C LYS A 65 -12.76 26.06 -11.73
N ILE A 66 -12.44 26.75 -10.64
CA ILE A 66 -11.46 26.25 -9.66
C ILE A 66 -12.00 24.99 -8.98
N ASN A 67 -13.28 25.00 -8.57
CA ASN A 67 -13.94 23.85 -7.96
C ASN A 67 -14.04 22.66 -8.91
N ASP A 68 -14.44 22.88 -10.17
CA ASP A 68 -14.52 21.79 -11.16
C ASP A 68 -13.14 21.13 -11.36
N TRP A 69 -12.09 21.93 -11.52
CA TRP A 69 -10.72 21.43 -11.64
C TRP A 69 -10.22 20.73 -10.38
N ASN A 70 -10.54 21.25 -9.19
CA ASN A 70 -10.22 20.63 -7.90
C ASN A 70 -10.86 19.25 -7.80
N ASN A 71 -12.16 19.14 -8.09
CA ASN A 71 -12.90 17.87 -8.04
C ASN A 71 -12.33 16.83 -9.00
N GLU A 72 -11.97 17.21 -10.23
CA GLU A 72 -11.33 16.30 -11.19
C GLU A 72 -9.94 15.82 -10.75
N THR A 73 -9.25 16.64 -9.98
CA THR A 73 -7.92 16.33 -9.44
C THR A 73 -8.03 15.43 -8.23
N ASP A 74 -8.97 15.73 -7.33
CA ASP A 74 -9.27 14.94 -6.14
C ASP A 74 -9.70 13.52 -6.50
N ALA A 75 -10.57 13.35 -7.49
CA ALA A 75 -10.98 12.02 -7.94
C ALA A 75 -9.80 11.13 -8.38
N LYS A 76 -8.73 11.71 -8.95
CA LYS A 76 -7.52 10.96 -9.35
C LYS A 76 -6.65 10.61 -8.14
N ILE A 77 -6.61 11.49 -7.15
CA ILE A 77 -5.87 11.28 -5.90
C ILE A 77 -6.57 10.21 -5.06
N GLU A 78 -7.89 10.29 -4.92
CA GLU A 78 -8.71 9.29 -4.22
C GLU A 78 -8.54 7.88 -4.81
N LEU A 79 -8.46 7.76 -6.14
CA LEU A 79 -8.17 6.48 -6.78
C LEU A 79 -6.81 5.91 -6.37
N ALA A 80 -5.80 6.75 -6.18
CA ALA A 80 -4.50 6.31 -5.70
C ALA A 80 -4.51 5.92 -4.22
N ASP A 81 -5.29 6.62 -3.40
CA ASP A 81 -5.48 6.27 -1.99
C ASP A 81 -6.14 4.89 -1.84
N VAL A 82 -7.12 4.56 -2.69
CA VAL A 82 -7.73 3.21 -2.73
C VAL A 82 -6.68 2.12 -3.05
N GLU A 83 -5.78 2.37 -4.00
CA GLU A 83 -4.72 1.42 -4.34
C GLU A 83 -3.67 1.30 -3.22
N ILE A 84 -3.38 2.39 -2.50
CA ILE A 84 -2.54 2.40 -1.30
C ILE A 84 -3.15 1.49 -0.22
N ASP A 85 -4.44 1.65 0.08
CA ASP A 85 -5.17 0.82 1.04
C ASP A 85 -5.12 -0.67 0.67
N GLN A 86 -5.21 -0.97 -0.63
CA GLN A 86 -5.12 -2.34 -1.14
C GLN A 86 -3.71 -2.95 -0.92
N LEU A 87 -2.66 -2.19 -1.19
CA LEU A 87 -1.26 -2.60 -0.97
C LEU A 87 -0.99 -2.84 0.52
N GLU A 88 -1.46 -1.95 1.39
CA GLU A 88 -1.34 -2.07 2.84
C GLU A 88 -2.06 -3.32 3.37
N SER A 89 -3.30 -3.52 2.91
CA SER A 89 -4.10 -4.69 3.27
C SER A 89 -3.40 -5.99 2.87
N TRP A 90 -2.82 -6.04 1.67
CA TRP A 90 -2.06 -7.19 1.22
C TRP A 90 -0.84 -7.46 2.11
N LEU A 91 -0.07 -6.41 2.46
CA LEU A 91 1.12 -6.55 3.30
C LEU A 91 0.76 -7.03 4.71
N ALA A 92 -0.32 -6.50 5.30
CA ALA A 92 -0.81 -6.93 6.60
C ALA A 92 -1.27 -8.39 6.59
N GLU A 93 -2.00 -8.81 5.55
CA GLU A 93 -2.43 -10.21 5.41
C GLU A 93 -1.23 -11.16 5.20
N LYS A 94 -0.25 -10.72 4.42
CA LYS A 94 0.98 -11.50 4.21
C LYS A 94 1.73 -11.72 5.53
N GLU A 95 1.81 -10.71 6.37
CA GLU A 95 2.45 -10.81 7.68
C GLU A 95 1.67 -11.72 8.64
N ARG A 96 0.34 -11.58 8.69
CA ARG A 96 -0.52 -12.46 9.49
C ARG A 96 -0.37 -13.92 9.09
N SER A 97 -0.40 -14.22 7.79
CA SER A 97 -0.26 -15.59 7.29
C SER A 97 1.13 -16.18 7.58
N GLU A 98 2.20 -15.40 7.42
CA GLU A 98 3.57 -15.83 7.77
C GLU A 98 3.69 -16.15 9.27
N HIS A 99 3.10 -15.33 10.13
CA HIS A 99 3.10 -15.52 11.57
C HIS A 99 2.31 -16.77 11.99
N LEU A 100 1.14 -17.02 11.40
CA LEU A 100 0.35 -18.22 11.66
C LEU A 100 1.11 -19.50 11.28
N VAL A 101 1.77 -19.50 10.11
CA VAL A 101 2.60 -20.63 9.68
C VAL A 101 3.79 -20.85 10.64
N ALA A 102 4.39 -19.78 11.15
CA ALA A 102 5.48 -19.88 12.12
C ALA A 102 4.99 -20.49 13.46
N GLN A 103 3.84 -20.05 13.96
CA GLN A 103 3.23 -20.60 15.17
C GLN A 103 2.86 -22.07 15.03
N GLU A 104 2.25 -22.46 13.90
CA GLU A 104 1.88 -23.85 13.65
C GLU A 104 3.13 -24.76 13.59
N LYS A 105 4.21 -24.29 12.97
CA LYS A 105 5.49 -25.01 12.97
C LYS A 105 6.05 -25.18 14.37
N GLN A 106 6.02 -24.13 15.19
CA GLN A 106 6.49 -24.18 16.57
C GLN A 106 5.68 -25.19 17.39
N PHE A 107 4.35 -25.11 17.32
CA PHE A 107 3.45 -26.02 18.01
C PHE A 107 3.71 -27.49 17.60
N ASN A 108 3.88 -27.76 16.30
CA ASN A 108 4.18 -29.09 15.80
C ASN A 108 5.54 -29.63 16.30
N VAL A 109 6.55 -28.77 16.46
CA VAL A 109 7.83 -29.16 17.05
C VAL A 109 7.68 -29.51 18.53
N GLU A 110 6.94 -28.69 19.28
CA GLU A 110 6.67 -28.93 20.70
C GLU A 110 5.88 -30.22 20.94
N LEU A 111 4.86 -30.48 20.12
CA LEU A 111 4.08 -31.72 20.18
C LEU A 111 4.97 -32.95 19.94
N LYS A 112 5.79 -32.95 18.89
CA LYS A 112 6.73 -34.03 18.59
C LYS A 112 7.74 -34.25 19.72
N LEU A 113 8.21 -33.16 20.35
CA LEU A 113 9.12 -33.24 21.48
C LEU A 113 8.43 -33.86 22.70
N HIS A 114 7.17 -33.48 22.96
CA HIS A 114 6.37 -34.04 24.04
C HIS A 114 6.13 -35.55 23.82
N GLU A 115 5.71 -35.96 22.62
CA GLU A 115 5.52 -37.36 22.26
C GLU A 115 6.79 -38.20 22.47
N LYS A 116 7.95 -37.68 22.04
CA LYS A 116 9.24 -38.35 22.26
C LYS A 116 9.57 -38.50 23.75
N ARG A 117 9.35 -37.46 24.55
CA ARG A 117 9.57 -37.51 26.01
C ARG A 117 8.68 -38.56 26.67
N MET A 118 7.42 -38.68 26.24
CA MET A 118 6.50 -39.69 26.76
C MET A 118 6.94 -41.11 26.41
N LYS A 119 7.40 -41.35 25.17
CA LYS A 119 7.94 -42.65 24.75
C LYS A 119 9.17 -43.06 25.57
N MET A 120 10.14 -42.15 25.74
CA MET A 120 11.34 -42.44 26.54
C MET A 120 11.01 -42.76 28.00
N LYS A 121 10.02 -42.07 28.59
CA LYS A 121 9.55 -42.39 29.95
C LYS A 121 8.93 -43.78 30.03
N ALA A 122 8.06 -44.12 29.08
CA ALA A 122 7.43 -45.43 29.03
C ALA A 122 8.46 -46.56 28.84
N GLU A 123 9.53 -46.33 28.07
CA GLU A 123 10.64 -47.27 27.87
C GLU A 123 11.51 -47.45 29.12
N LEU A 124 11.60 -46.45 30.01
CA LEU A 124 12.36 -46.52 31.26
C LEU A 124 11.56 -47.15 32.43
N GLU A 125 10.24 -47.22 32.31
CA GLU A 125 9.33 -47.81 33.29
C GLU A 125 8.99 -49.29 33.00
N LEU A 126 9.56 -49.86 31.93
CA LEU A 126 9.51 -51.29 31.54
C LEU A 126 10.80 -52.02 31.95
#